data_AF-A0A8T5QVA6-F1
#
_entry.id   AF-A0A8T5QVA6-F1
#
_cell.length_a   1.000
_cell.length_b   1.000
_cell.length_c   1.000
_cell.angle_alpha   90.00
_cell.angle_beta   90.00
_cell.angle_gamma   90.00
#
_symmetry.space_group_name_H-M   'P 1'
#
loop_
_entity.id
_entity.type
_entity.pdbx_description
1 polymer ?
#
loop_
_entity_poly.entity_id
_entity_poly.type
_entity_poly.pdbx_seq_one_letter_code
_entity_poly.pdbx_strand_id
1 'polypeptide(L)'
;MVEFNPDGSIKIPGSIAANIARKELKLKREKCILIKKEFLDFKPKKCVLHIKVSEAFEDSNFVSAIFHSLQLDTPVKLVKINEQEYDIEICSDFKRCSDCNAISRRFREYLEGNMIEEKGSCPQKEKDFYYEDYFE
;
A
#
# COMPACT_ATOMS: atom_id res chain seq x y z
N MET A 1 0.94 29.16 -4.77
CA MET A 1 2.34 29.45 -5.15
C MET A 1 3.18 28.26 -4.72
N VAL A 2 3.99 27.72 -5.62
CA VAL A 2 4.92 26.63 -5.31
C VAL A 2 6.19 27.29 -4.77
N GLU A 3 6.53 27.04 -3.52
CA GLU A 3 7.80 27.50 -2.94
C GLU A 3 8.91 26.51 -3.33
N PHE A 4 10.11 27.03 -3.60
CA PHE A 4 11.28 26.22 -3.92
C PHE A 4 12.33 26.41 -2.83
N ASN A 5 13.04 25.33 -2.51
CA ASN A 5 14.23 25.37 -1.68
C ASN A 5 15.40 26.04 -2.43
N PRO A 6 16.47 26.45 -1.72
CA PRO A 6 17.64 27.10 -2.34
C PRO A 6 18.36 26.25 -3.40
N ASP A 7 18.17 24.94 -3.36
CA ASP A 7 18.72 23.96 -4.30
C ASP A 7 17.82 23.72 -5.54
N GLY A 8 16.69 24.44 -5.64
CA GLY A 8 15.73 24.32 -6.73
C GLY A 8 14.74 23.17 -6.57
N SER A 9 14.75 22.44 -5.45
CA SER A 9 13.73 21.41 -5.16
C SER A 9 12.42 22.06 -4.73
N ILE A 10 11.28 21.44 -5.04
CA ILE A 10 9.96 21.93 -4.62
C ILE A 10 9.86 21.77 -3.10
N LYS A 11 9.61 22.87 -2.40
CA LYS A 11 9.41 22.90 -0.96
C LYS A 11 8.09 22.20 -0.64
N ILE A 12 8.18 21.13 0.14
CA ILE A 12 7.01 20.38 0.58
C ILE A 12 6.20 21.26 1.53
N PRO A 13 4.88 21.46 1.30
CA PRO A 13 4.02 22.18 2.23
C PRO A 13 4.14 21.61 3.65
N GLY A 14 4.22 22.47 4.66
CA GLY A 14 4.47 22.05 6.05
C GLY A 14 3.44 21.03 6.59
N SER A 15 2.19 21.09 6.13
CA SER A 15 1.14 20.11 6.46
C SER A 15 1.43 18.71 5.90
N ILE A 16 2.02 18.62 4.72
CA ILE A 16 2.41 17.36 4.08
C ILE A 16 3.65 16.79 4.77
N ALA A 17 4.64 17.64 5.05
CA ALA A 17 5.85 17.24 5.78
C ALA A 17 5.54 16.70 7.19
N ALA A 18 4.63 17.36 7.92
CA ALA A 18 4.18 16.89 9.24
C ALA A 18 3.45 15.54 9.17
N ASN A 19 2.66 15.31 8.11
CA ASN A 19 1.98 14.02 7.92
C ASN A 19 2.94 12.89 7.59
N ILE A 20 3.98 13.14 6.79
CA ILE A 20 5.04 12.16 6.49
C ILE A 20 5.77 11.80 7.78
N ALA A 21 6.24 12.82 8.53
CA ALA A 21 6.92 12.61 9.81
C ALA A 21 6.06 11.82 10.81
N ARG A 22 4.75 12.10 10.88
CA ARG A 22 3.82 11.36 11.75
C ARG A 22 3.70 9.89 11.34
N LYS A 23 3.64 9.59 10.04
CA LYS A 23 3.57 8.21 9.53
C LYS A 23 4.84 7.43 9.84
N GLU A 24 6.00 8.04 9.61
CA GLU A 24 7.30 7.43 9.93
C GLU A 24 7.42 7.14 11.43
N LEU A 25 6.96 8.07 12.27
CA LEU A 25 6.98 7.91 13.71
C LEU A 25 6.03 6.79 14.17
N LYS A 26 4.86 6.65 13.53
CA LYS A 26 3.96 5.51 13.71
C LYS A 26 4.63 4.19 13.31
N LEU A 27 5.24 4.12 12.13
CA LEU A 27 5.96 2.93 11.64
C LEU A 27 7.16 2.55 12.51
N LYS A 28 7.70 3.46 13.32
CA LYS A 28 8.78 3.13 14.27
C LYS A 28 8.27 2.66 15.63
N ARG A 29 7.11 3.14 16.08
CA ARG A 29 6.66 2.97 17.48
C ARG A 29 5.46 2.06 17.65
N GLU A 30 4.59 1.97 16.66
CA GLU A 30 3.33 1.25 16.75
C GLU A 30 3.34 0.03 15.84
N LYS A 31 2.78 -1.08 16.33
CA LYS A 31 2.58 -2.30 15.55
C LYS A 31 1.56 -2.08 14.43
N CYS A 32 2.02 -1.50 13.33
CA CYS A 32 1.25 -1.19 12.14
C CYS A 32 2.01 -1.58 10.87
N ILE A 33 1.31 -1.62 9.74
CA ILE A 33 1.94 -1.76 8.42
C ILE A 33 1.54 -0.58 7.55
N LEU A 34 2.38 -0.25 6.58
CA LEU A 34 2.06 0.63 5.48
C LEU A 34 1.86 -0.22 4.23
N ILE A 35 0.69 -0.07 3.58
CA ILE A 35 0.41 -0.68 2.28
C ILE A 35 0.34 0.43 1.24
N LYS A 36 1.24 0.41 0.26
CA LYS A 36 1.20 1.29 -0.91
C LYS A 36 0.76 0.49 -2.13
N LYS A 37 -0.34 0.92 -2.76
CA LYS A 37 -0.92 0.26 -3.95
C LYS A 37 -0.35 0.88 -5.23
N GLU A 38 0.42 0.14 -6.01
CA GLU A 38 0.89 0.56 -7.33
C GLU A 38 0.17 -0.22 -8.44
N PHE A 39 -0.25 0.47 -9.49
CA PHE A 39 -0.92 -0.13 -10.64
C PHE A 39 -0.05 0.06 -11.88
N LEU A 40 0.48 -1.04 -12.39
CA LEU A 40 1.36 -1.08 -13.55
C LEU A 40 0.56 -1.43 -14.80
N ASP A 41 0.57 -0.53 -15.79
CA ASP A 41 -0.19 -0.65 -17.05
C ASP A 41 0.59 -1.40 -18.17
N PHE A 42 1.39 -2.40 -17.79
CA PHE A 42 2.00 -3.32 -18.75
C PHE A 42 1.02 -4.46 -19.00
N LYS A 43 0.79 -4.91 -20.24
CA LYS A 43 -0.09 -6.08 -20.49
C LYS A 43 0.67 -7.39 -20.21
N PRO A 44 0.12 -8.33 -19.41
CA PRO A 44 -1.11 -8.23 -18.63
C PRO A 44 -0.93 -7.31 -17.43
N LYS A 45 -1.95 -6.48 -17.16
CA LYS A 45 -1.89 -5.42 -16.14
C LYS A 45 -1.54 -6.02 -14.77
N LYS A 46 -0.78 -5.29 -13.96
CA LYS A 46 -0.33 -5.77 -12.64
C LYS A 46 -0.69 -4.78 -11.54
N CYS A 47 -1.17 -5.29 -10.41
CA CYS A 47 -1.26 -4.52 -9.18
C CYS A 47 -0.16 -5.01 -8.25
N VAL A 48 0.64 -4.09 -7.72
CA VAL A 48 1.69 -4.37 -6.74
C VAL A 48 1.30 -3.70 -5.44
N LEU A 49 1.24 -4.48 -4.37
CA LEU A 49 1.05 -3.98 -3.02
C LEU A 49 2.41 -3.98 -2.32
N HIS A 50 2.99 -2.80 -2.13
CA HIS A 50 4.20 -2.65 -1.33
C HIS A 50 3.81 -2.58 0.14
N ILE A 51 4.22 -3.57 0.90
CA ILE A 51 3.96 -3.71 2.32
C ILE A 51 5.24 -3.39 3.06
N LYS A 52 5.18 -2.39 3.93
CA LYS A 52 6.22 -2.06 4.89
C LYS A 52 5.73 -2.30 6.29
N VAL A 53 6.36 -3.22 6.98
CA VAL A 53 6.08 -3.59 8.36
C VAL A 53 6.80 -2.62 9.29
N SER A 54 6.12 -2.20 10.36
CA SER A 54 6.72 -1.39 11.40
C SER A 54 7.90 -2.09 12.09
N GLU A 55 8.92 -1.30 12.47
CA GLU A 55 10.04 -1.75 13.31
C GLU A 55 9.60 -2.24 14.70
N ALA A 56 8.38 -1.92 15.13
CA ALA A 56 7.81 -2.41 16.38
C ALA A 56 7.36 -3.88 16.33
N PHE A 57 7.39 -4.51 15.15
CA PHE A 57 7.21 -5.96 15.02
C PHE A 57 8.56 -6.67 15.15
N GLU A 58 8.63 -7.59 16.11
CA GLU A 58 9.78 -8.50 16.26
C GLU A 58 9.77 -9.61 15.20
N ASP A 59 8.58 -9.99 14.70
CA ASP A 59 8.40 -10.96 13.63
C ASP A 59 7.45 -10.43 12.55
N SER A 60 7.90 -10.48 11.30
CA SER A 60 7.14 -10.10 10.10
C SER A 60 6.60 -11.30 9.31
N ASN A 61 6.79 -12.53 9.79
CA ASN A 61 6.31 -13.76 9.15
C ASN A 61 4.78 -13.82 9.03
N PHE A 62 4.05 -13.02 9.80
CA PHE A 62 2.60 -12.86 9.66
C PHE A 62 2.20 -12.40 8.26
N VAL A 63 3.06 -11.64 7.55
CA VAL A 63 2.79 -11.21 6.17
C VAL A 63 2.68 -12.41 5.25
N SER A 64 3.62 -13.35 5.35
CA SER A 64 3.60 -14.62 4.60
C SER A 64 2.41 -15.50 5.02
N ALA A 65 2.11 -15.56 6.32
CA ALA A 65 0.97 -16.34 6.82
C ALA A 65 -0.37 -15.82 6.29
N ILE A 66 -0.58 -14.50 6.33
CA ILE A 66 -1.76 -13.85 5.75
C ILE A 66 -1.80 -14.11 4.26
N PHE A 67 -0.68 -13.95 3.55
CA PHE A 67 -0.60 -14.22 2.12
C PHE A 67 -1.02 -15.66 1.77
N HIS A 68 -0.52 -16.67 2.49
CA HIS A 68 -0.89 -18.07 2.28
C HIS A 68 -2.33 -18.40 2.65
N SER A 69 -2.96 -17.61 3.53
CA SER A 69 -4.39 -17.76 3.87
C SER A 69 -5.33 -17.22 2.80
N LEU A 70 -4.82 -16.40 1.86
CA LEU A 70 -5.61 -15.85 0.77
C LEU A 70 -5.93 -16.95 -0.26
N GLN A 71 -7.21 -17.30 -0.36
CA GLN A 71 -7.72 -18.06 -1.49
C GLN A 71 -8.17 -17.05 -2.55
N LEU A 72 -7.30 -16.80 -3.53
CA LEU A 72 -7.59 -15.94 -4.67
C LEU A 72 -7.54 -16.80 -5.94
N ASP A 73 -8.50 -16.58 -6.83
CA ASP A 73 -8.54 -17.23 -8.15
C ASP A 73 -7.48 -16.67 -9.11
N THR A 74 -6.90 -15.50 -8.79
CA THR A 74 -5.90 -14.82 -9.60
C THR A 74 -4.48 -15.23 -9.23
N PRO A 75 -3.55 -15.30 -10.21
CA PRO A 75 -2.15 -15.59 -9.93
C PRO A 75 -1.53 -14.45 -9.13
N VAL A 76 -1.23 -14.75 -7.87
CA VAL A 76 -0.57 -13.85 -6.93
C VAL A 76 0.84 -14.35 -6.60
N LYS A 77 1.76 -13.42 -6.41
CA LYS A 77 3.15 -13.71 -6.06
C LYS A 77 3.59 -12.81 -4.92
N LEU A 78 4.11 -13.43 -3.87
CA LEU A 78 4.78 -12.72 -2.77
C LEU A 78 6.28 -12.63 -3.06
N VAL A 79 6.82 -11.42 -2.99
CA VAL A 79 8.25 -11.12 -3.13
C VAL A 79 8.72 -10.50 -1.83
N LYS A 80 9.60 -11.18 -1.11
CA LYS A 80 10.25 -10.63 0.08
C LYS A 80 11.44 -9.77 -0.37
N ILE A 81 11.36 -8.46 -0.17
CA ILE A 81 12.46 -7.54 -0.48
C ILE A 81 13.50 -7.60 0.64
N ASN A 82 13.03 -7.49 1.89
CA ASN A 82 13.86 -7.60 3.08
C ASN A 82 13.04 -8.15 4.26
N GLU A 83 13.55 -8.04 5.49
CA GLU A 83 12.87 -8.55 6.68
C GLU A 83 11.58 -7.79 7.03
N GLN A 84 11.43 -6.54 6.60
CA GLN A 84 10.27 -5.70 6.94
C GLN A 84 9.49 -5.23 5.70
N GLU A 85 9.95 -5.53 4.50
CA GLU A 85 9.38 -5.06 3.24
C GLU A 85 9.08 -6.22 2.31
N TYR A 86 7.85 -6.24 1.81
CA TYR A 86 7.26 -7.28 0.99
C TYR A 86 6.48 -6.65 -0.14
N ASP A 87 6.56 -7.24 -1.33
CA ASP A 87 5.71 -6.90 -2.46
C ASP A 87 4.76 -8.06 -2.74
N ILE A 88 3.47 -7.75 -2.88
CA ILE A 88 2.48 -8.71 -3.39
C ILE A 88 2.11 -8.28 -4.81
N GLU A 89 2.54 -9.05 -5.79
CA GLU A 89 2.18 -8.89 -7.19
C GLU A 89 0.91 -9.68 -7.49
N ILE A 90 -0.12 -8.99 -7.99
CA ILE A 90 -1.36 -9.57 -8.48
C ILE A 90 -1.39 -9.37 -9.99
N CYS A 91 -1.21 -10.45 -10.74
CA CYS A 91 -1.32 -10.42 -12.21
C CYS A 91 -2.80 -10.61 -12.59
N SER A 92 -3.43 -9.60 -13.21
CA SER A 92 -4.82 -9.72 -13.64
C SER A 92 -5.08 -9.04 -14.99
N ASP A 93 -6.05 -9.57 -15.74
CA ASP A 93 -6.70 -8.80 -16.79
C ASP A 93 -7.74 -7.90 -16.11
N PHE A 94 -7.32 -6.71 -15.68
CA PHE A 94 -8.07 -5.81 -14.79
C PHE A 94 -9.54 -5.63 -15.24
N LYS A 95 -10.44 -6.36 -14.57
CA LYS A 95 -11.87 -6.04 -14.55
C LYS A 95 -12.31 -5.43 -13.22
N ARG A 96 -11.67 -5.75 -12.09
CA ARG A 96 -12.08 -5.25 -10.76
C ARG A 96 -10.87 -5.14 -9.82
N CYS A 97 -10.74 -4.02 -9.10
CA CYS A 97 -9.82 -3.86 -7.96
C CYS A 97 -10.23 -4.70 -6.72
N SER A 98 -11.07 -5.73 -6.90
CA SER A 98 -11.61 -6.55 -5.81
C SER A 98 -10.50 -7.28 -5.08
N ASP A 99 -9.52 -7.82 -5.81
CA ASP A 99 -8.51 -8.68 -5.23
C ASP A 99 -7.50 -7.87 -4.41
N CYS A 100 -7.04 -6.72 -4.93
CA CYS A 100 -6.12 -5.86 -4.17
C CYS A 100 -6.78 -5.27 -2.91
N ASN A 101 -8.08 -5.00 -2.96
CA ASN A 101 -8.87 -4.57 -1.80
C ASN A 101 -9.11 -5.72 -0.82
N ALA A 102 -9.33 -6.95 -1.29
CA ALA A 102 -9.48 -8.13 -0.43
C ALA A 102 -8.20 -8.39 0.38
N ILE A 103 -7.03 -8.28 -0.25
CA ILE A 103 -5.74 -8.40 0.47
C ILE A 103 -5.61 -7.31 1.53
N SER A 104 -5.87 -6.05 1.15
CA SER A 104 -5.79 -4.92 2.08
C SER A 104 -6.77 -5.08 3.26
N ARG A 105 -7.97 -5.62 3.01
CA ARG A 105 -8.97 -5.91 4.05
C ARG A 105 -8.49 -6.98 5.03
N ARG A 106 -7.88 -8.06 4.54
CA ARG A 106 -7.33 -9.12 5.41
C ARG A 106 -6.24 -8.60 6.34
N PHE A 107 -5.36 -7.75 5.83
CA PHE A 107 -4.37 -7.09 6.67
C PHE A 107 -5.01 -6.14 7.69
N ARG A 108 -6.05 -5.39 7.30
CA ARG A 108 -6.81 -4.53 8.21
C ARG A 108 -7.49 -5.33 9.33
N GLU A 109 -8.07 -6.49 9.02
CA GLU A 109 -8.70 -7.39 9.99
C GLU A 109 -7.66 -7.95 10.98
N TYR A 110 -6.51 -8.41 10.47
CA TYR A 110 -5.44 -8.96 11.32
C TYR A 110 -4.82 -7.92 12.27
N LEU A 111 -4.68 -6.68 11.81
CA LEU A 111 -4.07 -5.60 12.58
C LEU A 111 -5.07 -4.77 13.38
N GLU A 112 -6.32 -5.25 13.50
CA GLU A 112 -7.41 -4.55 14.23
C GLU A 112 -7.59 -3.09 13.77
N GLY A 113 -7.39 -2.84 12.47
CA GLY A 113 -7.47 -1.51 11.87
C GLY A 113 -6.19 -0.68 11.92
N ASN A 114 -5.11 -1.16 12.55
CA ASN A 114 -3.84 -0.43 12.65
C ASN A 114 -2.99 -0.56 11.37
N MET A 115 -3.49 0.05 10.29
CA MET A 115 -2.88 0.02 8.96
C MET A 115 -2.85 1.43 8.35
N ILE A 116 -1.73 1.78 7.73
CA ILE A 116 -1.55 3.01 6.95
C ILE A 116 -1.71 2.64 5.47
N GLU A 117 -2.80 3.05 4.83
CA GLU A 117 -3.02 2.78 3.40
C GLU A 117 -2.62 3.99 2.55
N GLU A 118 -1.73 3.79 1.59
CA GLU A 118 -1.37 4.78 0.57
C GLU A 118 -1.86 4.32 -0.80
N LYS A 119 -2.77 5.10 -1.39
CA LYS A 119 -3.19 4.89 -2.77
C LYS A 119 -2.07 5.40 -3.69
N GLY A 120 -1.47 4.54 -4.50
CA GLY A 120 -0.53 4.97 -5.53
C GLY A 120 -1.24 5.46 -6.79
N SER A 121 -0.43 5.91 -7.75
CA SER A 121 -0.89 6.52 -8.99
C SER A 121 -1.49 5.47 -9.93
N CYS A 122 -2.80 5.51 -10.13
CA CYS A 122 -3.44 4.78 -11.23
C CYS A 122 -3.21 5.58 -12.54
N PRO A 123 -2.57 5.01 -13.57
CA PRO A 123 -2.34 5.73 -14.82
C PRO A 123 -3.59 5.86 -15.70
N GLN A 124 -4.76 5.37 -15.26
CA GLN A 124 -5.99 5.48 -16.04
C GLN A 124 -6.56 6.90 -15.93
N LYS A 125 -6.20 7.70 -16.94
CA LYS A 125 -6.72 9.03 -17.32
C LYS A 125 -8.15 9.32 -16.85
N GLU A 126 -8.31 10.55 -16.36
CA GLU A 126 -9.51 11.39 -16.52
C GLU A 126 -10.84 10.64 -16.42
N LYS A 127 -11.14 10.12 -15.24
CA LYS A 127 -12.49 10.08 -14.69
C LYS A 127 -12.38 9.78 -13.21
N ASP A 128 -13.12 10.57 -12.47
CA ASP A 128 -13.23 10.58 -11.03
C ASP A 128 -13.14 9.18 -10.43
N PHE A 129 -12.34 9.08 -9.37
CA PHE A 129 -12.52 8.05 -8.36
C PHE A 129 -14.01 7.95 -8.07
N TYR A 130 -14.64 6.82 -8.41
CA TYR A 130 -15.96 6.53 -7.86
C TYR A 130 -15.81 6.56 -6.34
N TYR A 131 -16.45 7.55 -5.74
CA TYR A 131 -16.49 7.80 -4.30
C TYR A 131 -17.29 6.71 -3.54
N GLU A 132 -17.71 5.64 -4.24
CA GLU A 132 -18.71 4.66 -3.79
C GLU A 132 -18.13 3.41 -3.13
N ASP A 133 -16.82 3.34 -2.85
CA ASP A 133 -16.25 2.23 -2.04
C ASP A 133 -15.91 2.66 -0.59
N TYR A 134 -16.50 3.76 -0.12
CA TYR A 134 -16.61 4.02 1.31
C TYR A 134 -17.95 3.46 1.79
N PHE A 135 -17.90 2.33 2.49
CA PHE A 135 -19.00 1.65 3.19
C PHE A 135 -19.97 0.83 2.33
N GLU A 136 -19.67 -0.47 2.21
CA GLU A 136 -20.60 -1.54 2.59
C GLU A 136 -19.87 -2.59 3.45
#